data_AF-A0A3N5WMU1-F1
#
_entry.id   AF-A0A3N5WMU1-F1
#
_cell.length_a   1.000
_cell.length_b   1.000
_cell.length_c   1.000
_cell.angle_alpha   90.00
_cell.angle_beta   90.00
_cell.angle_gamma   90.00
#
_symmetry.space_group_name_H-M   'P 1'
#
loop_
_entity.id
_entity.type
_entity.pdbx_description
1 polymer ?
#
loop_
_entity_poly.entity_id
_entity_poly.type
_entity_poly.pdbx_seq_one_letter_code
_entity_poly.pdbx_strand_id
1 'polypeptide(L)' 'MRWLDRIPLLALVVAAVLLGPAPFVPEPHLWEKLKLLAAGMLVRPIDIFDLVWHAAPLVLLVMKLVRMARATRGR' A
#
# COMPACT_ATOMS: atom_id res chain seq x y z
N MET A 1 1.11 13.80 -12.07
CA MET A 1 0.70 13.36 -10.72
C MET A 1 0.20 14.51 -9.81
N ARG A 2 -0.48 15.56 -10.34
CA ARG A 2 -1.03 16.66 -9.49
C ARG A 2 -2.11 16.20 -8.52
N TRP A 3 -2.80 15.11 -8.84
CA TRP A 3 -3.89 14.58 -8.02
C TRP A 3 -3.38 13.98 -6.70
N LEU A 4 -2.21 13.33 -6.68
CA LEU A 4 -1.63 12.73 -5.46
C LEU A 4 -1.24 13.80 -4.43
N ASP A 5 -0.84 14.99 -4.90
CA ASP A 5 -0.53 16.13 -4.02
C ASP A 5 -1.77 16.66 -3.30
N ARG A 6 -2.95 16.52 -3.90
CA ARG A 6 -4.22 16.99 -3.34
C ARG A 6 -4.77 16.05 -2.26
N ILE A 7 -4.34 14.80 -2.24
CA ILE A 7 -4.78 13.84 -1.21
C ILE A 7 -4.09 14.21 0.10
N PRO A 8 -4.79 14.44 1.22
CA PRO A 8 -4.16 14.76 2.51
C PRO A 8 -3.19 13.66 2.96
N LEU A 9 -2.02 14.03 3.48
CA LEU A 9 -1.03 13.03 3.96
C LEU A 9 -1.63 12.17 5.08
N LEU A 10 -2.33 12.79 6.04
CA LEU A 10 -2.97 12.08 7.14
C LEU A 10 -3.97 11.03 6.64
N ALA A 11 -4.76 11.33 5.61
CA ALA A 11 -5.70 10.37 5.03
C ALA A 11 -4.98 9.13 4.45
N LEU A 12 -3.86 9.33 3.75
CA LEU A 12 -3.04 8.22 3.24
C LEU A 12 -2.37 7.43 4.36
N VAL A 13 -1.89 8.08 5.41
CA VAL A 13 -1.30 7.41 6.58
C VAL A 13 -2.36 6.56 7.29
N VAL A 14 -3.54 7.11 7.56
CA VAL A 14 -4.64 6.38 8.18
C VAL A 14 -5.06 5.19 7.32
N ALA A 15 -5.24 5.39 6.01
CA ALA A 15 -5.58 4.30 5.10
C ALA A 15 -4.47 3.22 5.05
N ALA A 16 -3.19 3.60 5.01
CA ALA A 16 -2.09 2.64 4.97
C ALA A 16 -1.96 1.84 6.26
N VAL A 17 -2.16 2.47 7.43
CA VAL A 17 -2.08 1.79 8.73
C VAL A 17 -3.28 0.88 8.98
N LEU A 18 -4.48 1.32 8.60
CA LEU A 18 -5.69 0.54 8.85
C LEU A 18 -5.95 -0.52 7.80
N LEU A 19 -5.74 -0.22 6.51
CA LEU A 19 -6.07 -1.14 5.42
C LEU A 19 -4.87 -1.95 4.95
N GLY A 20 -3.65 -1.40 5.00
CA GLY A 20 -2.46 -2.10 4.48
C GLY A 20 -2.19 -3.45 5.15
N PRO A 21 -2.13 -3.51 6.49
CA PRO A 21 -1.86 -4.75 7.23
C PRO A 21 -3.11 -5.50 7.71
N ALA A 22 -4.31 -4.95 7.56
CA ALA A 22 -5.51 -5.63 8.03
C ALA A 22 -5.83 -6.89 7.21
N PRO A 23 -6.53 -7.87 7.80
CA PRO A 23 -6.63 -8.14 9.24
C PRO A 23 -5.29 -8.62 9.81
N PHE A 24 -4.98 -8.27 11.06
CA PHE A 24 -3.67 -8.55 11.67
C PHE A 24 -3.51 -9.97 12.25
N VAL A 25 -4.61 -10.72 12.39
CA VAL A 25 -4.67 -12.03 13.03
C VAL A 25 -5.37 -13.02 12.08
N PRO A 26 -4.87 -14.25 11.91
CA PRO A 26 -3.66 -14.83 12.50
C PRO A 26 -2.36 -14.29 11.87
N GLU A 27 -2.41 -13.80 10.64
CA GLU A 27 -1.33 -13.06 9.98
C GLU A 27 -1.90 -11.95 9.08
N PRO A 28 -1.16 -10.85 8.84
CA PRO A 28 -1.57 -9.82 7.90
C PRO A 28 -1.89 -10.40 6.52
N HIS A 29 -3.07 -10.13 5.95
CA HIS A 29 -3.43 -10.59 4.60
C HIS A 29 -2.37 -10.23 3.57
N LEU A 30 -1.87 -8.98 3.62
CA LEU A 30 -0.81 -8.54 2.71
C LEU A 30 0.43 -9.46 2.79
N TRP A 31 0.80 -9.91 3.99
CA TRP A 31 1.93 -10.82 4.18
C TRP A 31 1.64 -12.24 3.66
N GLU A 32 0.45 -12.76 3.93
CA GLU A 32 -0.02 -14.04 3.37
C GLU A 32 0.07 -14.02 1.84
N LYS A 33 -0.49 -13.00 1.19
CA LYS A 33 -0.52 -12.91 -0.27
C LYS A 33 0.87 -12.71 -0.87
N LEU A 34 1.76 -11.98 -0.19
CA LEU A 34 3.17 -11.86 -0.63
C LEU A 34 3.90 -13.21 -0.58
N LYS A 35 3.66 -14.04 0.43
CA LYS A 35 4.22 -15.41 0.47
C LYS A 35 3.66 -16.27 -0.65
N LEU A 36 2.35 -16.22 -0.90
CA LEU A 36 1.72 -16.93 -2.02
C LEU A 36 2.28 -16.48 -3.37
N LEU A 37 2.52 -15.18 -3.54
CA LEU A 37 3.15 -14.62 -4.74
C LEU A 37 4.57 -15.14 -4.91
N ALA A 38 5.38 -15.11 -3.86
CA ALA A 38 6.76 -15.61 -3.88
C ALA A 38 6.84 -17.12 -4.16
N ALA A 39 5.84 -17.88 -3.71
CA ALA A 39 5.73 -19.32 -3.97
C ALA A 39 5.11 -19.66 -5.35
N GLY A 40 4.70 -18.66 -6.15
CA GLY A 40 4.02 -18.88 -7.42
C GLY A 40 2.60 -19.47 -7.29
N MET A 41 2.00 -19.40 -6.09
CA MET A 41 0.70 -19.97 -5.78
C MET A 41 -0.45 -18.93 -5.75
N LEU A 42 -0.16 -17.66 -6.04
CA LEU A 42 -1.15 -16.58 -6.11
C LEU A 42 -1.94 -16.64 -7.44
N VAL A 43 -2.69 -17.72 -7.65
CA VAL A 43 -3.40 -17.99 -8.91
C VAL A 43 -4.87 -17.56 -8.90
N ARG A 44 -5.45 -17.40 -7.72
CA ARG A 44 -6.87 -17.06 -7.57
C ARG A 44 -7.05 -15.55 -7.79
N PRO A 45 -7.94 -15.11 -8.69
CA PRO A 45 -8.16 -13.69 -8.95
C PRO A 45 -8.50 -12.88 -7.70
N ILE A 46 -9.23 -13.48 -6.75
CA ILE A 46 -9.58 -12.84 -5.49
C ILE A 46 -8.35 -12.55 -4.61
N ASP A 47 -7.37 -13.43 -4.61
CA ASP A 47 -6.13 -13.26 -3.82
C ASP A 47 -5.22 -12.19 -4.44
N ILE A 48 -5.24 -12.06 -5.77
CA ILE A 48 -4.57 -10.97 -6.49
C ILE A 48 -5.25 -9.63 -6.20
N PHE A 49 -6.58 -9.59 -6.25
CA PHE A 49 -7.34 -8.39 -5.90
C PHE A 49 -7.06 -7.97 -4.46
N ASP A 50 -7.07 -8.93 -3.52
CA ASP A 50 -6.78 -8.70 -2.11
C ASP A 50 -5.38 -8.11 -1.91
N LEU A 51 -4.36 -8.67 -2.57
CA LEU A 51 -2.99 -8.14 -2.56
C LEU A 51 -2.96 -6.67 -3.03
N VAL A 52 -3.59 -6.37 -4.17
CA VAL A 52 -3.60 -5.02 -4.75
C VAL A 52 -4.36 -4.04 -3.85
N TRP A 53 -5.50 -4.46 -3.30
CA TRP A 53 -6.33 -3.65 -2.43
C TRP A 53 -5.58 -3.21 -1.16
N HIS A 54 -4.85 -4.13 -0.54
CA HIS A 54 -4.08 -3.86 0.67
C HIS A 54 -2.76 -3.11 0.35
N ALA A 55 -2.12 -3.40 -0.79
CA ALA A 55 -0.88 -2.72 -1.18
C ALA A 55 -1.10 -1.28 -1.67
N ALA A 56 -2.25 -0.96 -2.27
CA ALA A 56 -2.48 0.34 -2.91
C ALA A 56 -2.30 1.55 -1.95
N PRO A 57 -2.86 1.56 -0.73
CA PRO A 57 -2.63 2.64 0.25
C PRO A 57 -1.14 2.83 0.60
N LEU A 58 -0.40 1.73 0.79
CA LEU A 58 1.02 1.74 1.09
C LEU A 58 1.84 2.33 -0.08
N VAL A 59 1.57 1.87 -1.30
CA VAL A 59 2.24 2.37 -2.51
C VAL A 59 1.94 3.86 -2.71
N LEU A 60 0.70 4.29 -2.55
CA LEU A 60 0.31 5.71 -2.65
C LEU A 60 1.01 6.57 -1.59
N LEU A 61 1.09 6.09 -0.34
CA LEU A 61 1.80 6.77 0.73
C LEU A 61 3.30 6.92 0.41
N VAL A 62 3.97 5.84 -0.01
CA VAL A 62 5.39 5.87 -0.39
C VAL A 62 5.63 6.85 -1.55
N MET A 63 4.80 6.80 -2.60
CA MET A 63 4.91 7.73 -3.73
C MET A 63 4.77 9.19 -3.28
N LYS A 64 3.84 9.48 -2.36
CA LYS A 64 3.66 10.83 -1.81
C LYS A 64 4.87 11.26 -1.01
N LEU A 65 5.39 10.40 -0.12
CA LEU A 65 6.56 10.72 0.71
C LEU A 65 7.82 10.96 -0.13
N VAL A 66 8.08 10.13 -1.16
CA VAL A 66 9.20 10.33 -2.09
C VAL A 66 9.07 11.68 -2.81
N ARG A 67 7.86 12.05 -3.23
CA ARG A 67 7.62 13.34 -3.90
C ARG A 67 7.83 14.52 -2.95
N MET A 68 7.35 14.44 -1.71
CA MET A 68 7.58 15.45 -0.69
C MET A 68 9.08 15.60 -0.40
N ALA A 69 9.81 14.50 -0.22
CA ALA A 69 11.25 14.52 0.03
C ALA A 69 12.03 15.17 -1.13
N ARG A 70 11.66 14.86 -2.38
CA ARG A 70 12.26 15.49 -3.57
C ARG A 70 11.95 16.98 -3.67
N ALA A 71 10.73 17.39 -3.32
CA ALA A 71 10.33 18.80 -3.32
C ALA A 71 11.05 19.62 -2.23
N THR A 72 11.29 19.02 -1.05
CA THR A 72 12.06 19.66 0.02
C THR A 72 13.54 19.77 -0.34
N ARG A 73 14.12 18.79 -1.06
CA ARG A 73 15.55 18.78 -1.44
C ARG A 73 15.92 19.73 -2.57
N GLY A 74 14.93 20.25 -3.29
CA GLY A 74 15.10 21.24 -4.37
C GLY A 74 14.86 22.69 -3.93
N ARG A 75 14.62 22.93 -2.63
CA ARG A 75 14.62 24.24 -1.98
C ARG A 75 15.92 24.40 -1.19
#